data_AF-A0A7S0WH39-F1
#
_entry.id   AF-A0A7S0WH39-F1
#
_cell.length_a   1.000
_cell.length_b   1.000
_cell.length_c   1.000
_cell.angle_alpha   90.00
_cell.angle_beta   90.00
_cell.angle_gamma   90.00
#
_symmetry.space_group_name_H-M   'P 1'
#
loop_
_entity.id
_entity.type
_entity.pdbx_description
1 polymer ?
#
loop_
_entity_poly.entity_id
_entity_poly.type
_entity_poly.pdbx_seq_one_letter_code
_entity_poly.pdbx_strand_id
1 'polypeptide(L)'
;DGTDMRVLAPGEYTQMAGRAGRRGKDDRGICIVMCDERMEELAMKEMILGQPQPLNSEFKLSYYSILNLLKRATGTIDAEYVISRSFHQFQHAKQLPDMKVKLAEVEEQAAKIKAVGGEEIQEYIKLRREYRDAEKSVMRAMLEPSNCLRFFSSGRLIRVRDGDTNWGWGVIVHALPVKDAKGSTTHVLDVLLRCGPGAAQGK
;
A
#
# COMPACT_ATOMS: atom_id res chain seq x y z
N ASP A 1 13.42 9.44 -3.44
CA ASP A 1 14.10 8.20 -3.85
C ASP A 1 13.94 7.84 -5.34
N GLY A 2 13.55 8.78 -6.21
CA GLY A 2 13.46 8.54 -7.67
C GLY A 2 12.25 7.70 -8.12
N THR A 3 11.43 7.22 -7.18
CA THR A 3 10.25 6.40 -7.43
C THR A 3 9.01 7.08 -6.86
N ASP A 4 8.98 7.29 -5.54
CA ASP A 4 7.82 7.87 -4.85
C ASP A 4 8.18 9.05 -3.93
N MET A 5 7.18 9.91 -3.71
CA MET A 5 7.20 10.93 -2.66
C MET A 5 6.77 10.27 -1.35
N ARG A 6 7.67 10.21 -0.37
CA ARG A 6 7.39 9.67 0.96
C ARG A 6 7.84 10.62 2.06
N VAL A 7 7.25 10.46 3.24
CA VAL A 7 7.70 11.10 4.47
C VAL A 7 9.04 10.49 4.90
N LEU A 8 9.87 11.30 5.55
CA LEU A 8 11.13 10.84 6.13
C LEU A 8 10.90 9.73 7.16
N ALA A 9 11.72 8.69 7.11
CA ALA A 9 11.70 7.66 8.12
C ALA A 9 12.26 8.18 9.46
N PRO A 10 11.86 7.62 10.60
CA PRO A 10 12.33 8.09 11.92
C PRO A 10 13.85 8.03 12.09
N GLY A 11 14.48 7.00 11.50
CA GLY A 11 15.93 6.87 11.49
C GLY A 11 16.63 7.95 10.65
N GLU A 12 16.07 8.31 9.50
CA GLU A 12 16.59 9.38 8.63
C GLU A 12 16.48 10.74 9.32
N TYR A 13 15.31 11.01 9.92
CA TYR A 13 15.07 12.21 10.73
C TYR A 13 16.09 12.33 11.86
N THR A 14 16.26 11.26 12.65
CA THR A 14 17.19 11.26 13.80
C THR A 14 18.64 11.48 13.36
N GLN A 15 19.06 10.90 12.21
CA GLN A 15 20.41 11.11 11.68
C GLN A 15 20.66 12.56 11.24
N MET A 16 19.65 13.22 10.67
CA MET A 16 19.74 14.63 10.28
C MET A 16 19.65 15.56 11.49
N ALA A 17 18.62 15.41 12.32
CA ALA A 17 18.37 16.22 13.51
C ALA A 17 19.49 16.07 14.56
N GLY A 18 20.10 14.88 14.65
CA GLY A 18 21.24 14.61 15.52
C GLY A 18 22.52 15.38 15.18
N ARG A 19 22.56 16.12 14.06
CA ARG A 19 23.64 17.08 13.76
C ARG A 19 23.47 18.42 14.46
N ALA A 20 22.30 18.73 15.02
CA ALA A 20 22.05 19.97 15.72
C ALA A 20 22.62 19.92 17.16
N GLY A 21 23.38 20.96 17.53
CA GLY A 21 23.99 21.10 18.85
C GLY A 21 25.40 20.52 18.94
N ARG A 22 26.36 21.33 19.38
CA ARG A 22 27.77 20.96 19.53
C ARG A 22 28.12 20.73 21.00
N ARG A 23 28.74 19.58 21.26
CA ARG A 23 29.17 19.18 22.59
C ARG A 23 30.07 20.25 23.24
N GLY A 24 29.65 20.75 24.39
CA GLY A 24 30.39 21.73 25.20
C GLY A 24 30.37 23.17 24.66
N LYS A 25 29.59 23.46 23.62
CA LYS A 25 29.43 24.83 23.09
C LYS A 25 27.98 25.32 23.11
N ASP A 26 27.04 24.42 22.85
CA ASP A 26 25.62 24.76 22.76
C ASP A 26 24.85 24.03 23.86
N ASP A 27 23.97 24.72 24.59
CA ASP A 27 23.15 24.13 25.68
C ASP A 27 22.06 23.19 25.15
N ARG A 28 21.61 23.40 23.91
CA ARG A 28 20.58 22.60 23.23
C ARG A 28 20.76 22.62 21.71
N GLY A 29 20.38 21.53 21.04
CA GLY A 29 20.20 21.48 19.59
C GLY A 29 18.76 21.89 19.23
N ILE A 30 18.60 22.80 18.27
CA ILE A 30 17.29 23.20 17.76
C ILE A 30 17.15 22.67 16.34
N CYS A 31 16.11 21.88 16.09
CA CYS A 31 15.74 21.40 14.77
C CYS A 31 14.37 21.98 14.40
N ILE A 32 14.29 22.65 13.25
CA ILE A 32 13.06 23.24 12.72
C ILE A 32 12.64 22.45 11.50
N VAL A 33 11.42 21.93 11.52
CA VAL A 33 10.84 21.18 10.39
C VAL A 33 9.82 22.08 9.69
N MET A 34 9.97 22.22 8.37
CA MET A 34 9.00 22.92 7.53
C MET A 34 7.92 21.93 7.12
N CYS A 35 6.69 22.14 7.58
CA CYS A 35 5.56 21.25 7.32
C CYS A 35 4.58 21.89 6.33
N ASP A 36 4.05 21.08 5.42
CA ASP A 36 2.94 21.44 4.53
C ASP A 36 1.63 20.88 5.12
N GLU A 37 0.49 21.52 4.82
CA GLU A 37 -0.84 21.14 5.34
C GLU A 37 -1.27 19.72 4.94
N ARG A 38 -0.59 19.15 3.93
CA ARG A 38 -0.84 17.81 3.41
C ARG A 38 -0.25 16.68 4.27
N MET A 39 0.60 17.00 5.26
CA MET A 39 1.15 15.96 6.14
C MET A 39 0.16 15.57 7.23
N GLU A 40 -0.15 14.28 7.30
CA GLU A 40 -0.96 13.71 8.36
C GLU A 40 -0.23 13.79 9.72
N GLU A 41 -0.96 14.19 10.77
CA GLU A 41 -0.41 14.33 12.13
C GLU A 41 0.24 13.03 12.63
N LEU A 42 -0.37 11.88 12.31
CA LEU A 42 0.13 10.57 12.71
C LEU A 42 1.49 10.28 12.07
N ALA A 43 1.66 10.60 10.79
CA ALA A 43 2.91 10.42 10.07
C ALA A 43 4.03 11.32 10.61
N MET A 44 3.71 12.56 10.99
CA MET A 44 4.69 13.45 11.65
C MET A 44 5.10 12.95 13.03
N LYS A 45 4.14 12.47 13.82
CA LYS A 45 4.41 11.89 15.13
C LYS A 45 5.33 10.67 15.02
N GLU A 46 5.07 9.80 14.05
CA GLU A 46 5.91 8.65 13.76
C GLU A 46 7.31 9.08 13.31
N MET A 47 7.44 10.06 12.40
CA MET A 47 8.74 10.57 11.95
C MET A 47 9.61 11.09 13.12
N ILE A 48 9.02 11.79 14.10
CA ILE A 48 9.78 12.42 15.19
C ILE A 48 10.02 11.47 16.38
N LEU A 49 9.01 10.71 16.78
CA LEU A 49 9.03 9.87 18.00
C LEU A 49 9.12 8.36 17.70
N GLY A 50 9.06 7.97 16.44
CA GLY A 50 9.07 6.57 16.01
C GLY A 50 10.42 5.91 16.24
N GLN A 51 10.40 4.58 16.22
CA GLN A 51 11.63 3.82 16.34
C GLN A 51 12.43 3.87 15.04
N PRO A 52 13.77 3.95 15.11
CA PRO A 52 14.61 3.81 13.93
C PRO A 52 14.36 2.48 13.22
N GLN A 53 14.40 2.49 11.89
CA GLN A 53 14.21 1.28 11.10
C GLN A 53 15.30 0.25 11.44
N PRO A 54 14.95 -1.04 11.53
CA PRO A 54 15.93 -2.09 11.74
C PRO A 54 16.87 -2.18 10.53
N LEU A 55 18.15 -2.47 10.80
CA LEU A 55 19.11 -2.73 9.74
C LEU A 55 18.74 -4.03 9.03
N ASN A 56 18.16 -3.93 7.84
CA ASN A 56 17.79 -5.08 7.02
C ASN A 56 18.85 -5.32 5.92
N SER A 57 19.20 -6.58 5.71
CA SER A 57 20.16 -6.97 4.68
C SER A 57 19.56 -6.84 3.29
N GLU A 58 20.11 -5.95 2.46
CA GLU A 58 19.83 -5.88 1.02
C GLU A 58 20.74 -6.79 0.18
N PHE A 59 21.32 -7.83 0.79
CA PHE A 59 22.18 -8.77 0.07
C PHE A 59 21.44 -9.36 -1.14
N LYS A 60 21.95 -9.07 -2.34
CA LYS A 60 21.46 -9.59 -3.62
C LYS A 60 22.62 -10.18 -4.39
N LEU A 61 22.40 -11.34 -5.01
CA LEU A 61 23.37 -11.96 -5.91
C LEU A 61 23.30 -11.26 -7.27
N SER A 62 24.38 -10.60 -7.66
CA SER A 62 24.57 -10.10 -9.02
C SER A 62 25.43 -11.07 -9.83
N TYR A 63 25.36 -11.02 -11.16
CA TYR A 63 26.26 -11.80 -12.03
C TYR A 63 27.73 -11.55 -11.67
N TYR A 64 28.09 -10.31 -11.37
CA TYR A 64 29.43 -9.95 -10.93
C TYR A 64 29.80 -10.65 -9.61
N SER A 65 28.90 -10.67 -8.63
CA SER A 65 29.11 -11.36 -7.35
C SER A 65 29.30 -12.87 -7.56
N ILE A 66 28.47 -13.50 -8.39
CA ILE A 66 28.54 -14.93 -8.67
C ILE A 66 29.84 -15.29 -9.39
N LEU A 67 30.20 -14.57 -10.46
CA LEU A 67 31.45 -14.81 -11.20
C LEU A 67 32.67 -14.65 -10.31
N ASN A 68 32.66 -13.65 -9.43
CA ASN A 68 33.73 -13.44 -8.46
C ASN A 68 33.81 -14.51 -7.38
N LEU A 69 32.67 -15.06 -6.97
CA LEU A 69 32.62 -16.19 -6.05
C LEU A 69 33.15 -17.44 -6.75
N LEU A 70 32.69 -17.75 -7.96
CA LEU A 70 33.15 -18.90 -8.75
C LEU A 70 34.65 -18.83 -9.10
N LYS A 71 35.16 -17.65 -9.48
CA LYS A 71 36.59 -17.45 -9.77
C LYS A 71 37.48 -17.66 -8.55
N ARG A 72 36.98 -17.37 -7.34
CA ARG A 72 37.69 -17.58 -6.07
C ARG A 72 37.40 -18.94 -5.45
N ALA A 73 36.33 -19.61 -5.88
CA ALA A 73 35.91 -20.93 -5.45
C ALA A 73 36.75 -22.07 -6.05
N THR A 74 37.80 -21.79 -6.82
CA THR A 74 38.87 -22.76 -7.09
C THR A 74 39.71 -23.13 -5.85
N GLY A 75 39.37 -22.59 -4.66
CA GLY A 75 39.81 -23.01 -3.33
C GLY A 75 38.69 -23.59 -2.44
N THR A 76 38.80 -23.45 -1.11
CA THR A 76 37.95 -24.09 -0.07
C THR A 76 36.59 -23.42 0.23
N ILE A 77 36.18 -22.41 -0.53
CA ILE A 77 34.96 -21.61 -0.23
C ILE A 77 34.01 -21.62 -1.42
N ASP A 78 32.93 -22.40 -1.28
CA ASP A 78 31.85 -22.47 -2.25
C ASP A 78 30.94 -21.23 -2.19
N ALA A 79 30.30 -20.88 -3.30
CA ALA A 79 29.33 -19.78 -3.34
C ALA A 79 28.18 -20.00 -2.32
N GLU A 80 27.77 -21.24 -2.12
CA GLU A 80 26.77 -21.65 -1.12
C GLU A 80 27.21 -21.32 0.32
N TYR A 81 28.51 -21.43 0.61
CA TYR A 81 29.04 -21.07 1.92
C TYR A 81 28.87 -19.56 2.21
N VAL A 82 29.09 -18.71 1.21
CA VAL A 82 28.90 -17.25 1.37
C VAL A 82 27.42 -16.90 1.51
N ILE A 83 26.55 -17.57 0.74
CA ILE A 83 25.11 -17.35 0.82
C ILE A 83 24.57 -17.77 2.20
N SER A 84 24.96 -18.95 2.69
CA SER A 84 24.50 -19.48 3.97
C SER A 84 24.96 -18.64 5.18
N ARG A 85 26.10 -17.95 5.08
CA ARG A 85 26.60 -17.03 6.11
C ARG A 85 26.28 -15.56 5.85
N SER A 86 25.43 -15.26 4.87
CA SER A 86 25.00 -13.88 4.62
C SER A 86 24.15 -13.34 5.78
N PHE A 87 24.21 -12.02 6.01
CA PHE A 87 23.37 -11.37 7.03
C PHE A 87 21.87 -11.55 6.72
N HIS A 88 21.50 -11.63 5.45
CA HIS A 88 20.13 -11.94 5.02
C HIS A 88 19.66 -13.31 5.52
N GLN A 89 20.48 -14.35 5.33
CA GLN A 89 20.16 -15.69 5.82
C GLN A 89 20.06 -15.74 7.35
N PHE A 90 20.96 -15.03 8.05
CA PHE A 90 20.91 -14.91 9.50
C PHE A 90 19.59 -14.28 10.00
N GLN A 91 19.17 -13.17 9.36
CA GLN A 91 17.91 -12.50 9.71
C GLN A 91 16.69 -13.40 9.45
N HIS A 92 16.66 -14.10 8.31
CA HIS A 92 15.58 -15.02 7.98
C HIS A 92 15.51 -16.20 8.97
N ALA A 93 16.65 -16.80 9.31
CA ALA A 93 16.72 -17.87 10.30
C ALA A 93 16.27 -17.41 11.69
N LYS A 94 16.61 -16.17 12.08
CA LYS A 94 16.20 -15.59 13.36
C LYS A 94 14.69 -15.29 13.42
N GLN A 95 14.07 -14.91 12.30
CA GLN A 95 12.63 -14.62 12.22
C GLN A 95 11.76 -15.88 12.13
N LEU A 96 12.33 -17.02 11.73
CA LEU A 96 11.60 -18.26 11.50
C LEU A 96 10.82 -18.78 12.72
N PRO A 97 11.36 -18.78 13.97
CA PRO A 97 10.61 -19.24 15.14
C PRO A 97 9.39 -18.36 15.42
N ASP A 98 9.56 -17.04 15.37
CA ASP A 98 8.47 -16.09 15.60
C ASP A 98 7.35 -16.24 14.56
N MET A 99 7.73 -16.48 13.29
CA MET A 99 6.76 -16.78 12.23
C MET A 99 6.00 -18.09 12.47
N LYS A 100 6.67 -19.13 12.97
CA LYS A 100 6.01 -20.40 13.30
C LYS A 100 5.01 -20.24 14.46
N VAL A 101 5.35 -19.44 15.47
CA VAL A 101 4.42 -19.14 16.58
C VAL A 101 3.20 -18.40 16.06
N LYS A 102 3.39 -17.33 15.27
CA LYS A 102 2.27 -16.59 14.66
C LYS A 102 1.41 -17.45 13.75
N LEU A 103 2.01 -18.37 13.00
CA LEU A 103 1.28 -19.32 12.16
C LEU A 103 0.38 -20.22 13.02
N ALA A 104 0.91 -20.77 14.12
CA ALA A 104 0.12 -21.58 15.05
C ALA A 104 -1.02 -20.76 15.71
N GLU A 105 -0.77 -19.52 16.12
CA GLU A 105 -1.81 -18.64 16.68
C GLU A 105 -2.94 -18.36 15.66
N VAL A 106 -2.58 -18.05 14.41
CA VAL A 106 -3.55 -17.78 13.34
C VAL A 106 -4.33 -19.05 12.98
N GLU A 107 -3.68 -20.21 12.95
CA GLU A 107 -4.33 -21.50 12.72
C GLU A 107 -5.34 -21.83 13.84
N GLU A 108 -4.99 -21.55 15.11
CA GLU A 108 -5.90 -21.73 16.24
C GLU A 108 -7.12 -20.79 16.14
N GLN A 109 -6.89 -19.52 15.80
CA GLN A 109 -7.98 -18.55 15.57
C GLN A 109 -8.87 -18.98 14.41
N ALA A 110 -8.28 -19.46 13.30
CA ALA A 110 -9.03 -19.97 12.16
C ALA A 110 -9.85 -21.22 12.52
N ALA A 111 -9.31 -22.12 13.36
CA ALA A 111 -10.03 -23.29 13.84
C ALA A 111 -11.24 -22.90 14.70
N LYS A 112 -11.10 -21.90 15.60
CA LYS A 112 -12.22 -21.37 16.40
C LYS A 112 -13.33 -20.79 15.52
N ILE A 113 -12.97 -20.03 14.49
CA ILE A 113 -13.94 -19.46 13.54
C ILE A 113 -14.64 -20.56 12.74
N LYS A 114 -13.89 -21.57 12.27
CA LYS A 114 -14.46 -22.72 11.54
C LYS A 114 -15.40 -23.55 12.42
N ALA A 115 -15.13 -23.69 13.71
CA ALA A 115 -16.00 -24.42 14.63
C ALA A 115 -17.39 -23.75 14.81
N VAL A 116 -17.46 -22.43 14.64
CA VAL A 116 -18.73 -21.67 14.69
C VAL A 116 -19.45 -21.66 13.34
N GLY A 117 -18.71 -21.78 12.23
CA GLY A 117 -19.25 -21.75 10.88
C GLY A 117 -19.77 -23.11 10.43
N GLY A 118 -21.09 -23.32 10.46
CA GLY A 118 -21.73 -24.46 9.81
C GLY A 118 -21.55 -24.45 8.28
N GLU A 119 -21.80 -25.59 7.63
CA GLU A 119 -21.73 -25.73 6.16
C GLU A 119 -22.61 -24.70 5.45
N GLU A 120 -23.79 -24.41 5.99
CA GLU A 120 -24.73 -23.40 5.49
C GLU A 120 -24.12 -21.98 5.43
N ILE A 121 -23.29 -21.61 6.42
CA ILE A 121 -22.65 -20.29 6.46
C ILE A 121 -21.57 -20.20 5.36
N GLN A 122 -20.84 -21.29 5.10
CA GLN A 122 -19.86 -21.34 4.02
C GLN A 122 -20.52 -21.22 2.65
N GLU A 123 -21.65 -21.91 2.45
CA GLU A 123 -22.45 -21.79 1.23
C GLU A 123 -22.98 -20.37 1.04
N TYR A 124 -23.51 -19.75 2.10
CA TYR A 124 -23.96 -18.36 2.05
C TYR A 124 -22.82 -17.38 1.68
N ILE A 125 -21.63 -17.53 2.28
CA ILE A 125 -20.47 -16.69 1.97
C ILE A 125 -20.04 -16.88 0.51
N LYS A 126 -20.02 -18.12 0.03
CA LYS A 126 -19.69 -18.44 -1.37
C LYS A 126 -20.69 -17.81 -2.32
N LEU A 127 -21.99 -17.98 -2.07
CA LEU A 127 -23.06 -17.40 -2.86
C LEU A 127 -23.00 -15.86 -2.87
N ARG A 128 -22.70 -15.24 -1.72
CA ARG A 128 -22.56 -13.78 -1.61
C ARG A 128 -21.34 -13.26 -2.39
N ARG A 129 -20.26 -14.03 -2.46
CA ARG A 129 -19.08 -13.70 -3.29
C ARG A 129 -19.42 -13.80 -4.78
N GLU A 130 -20.02 -14.89 -5.20
CA GLU A 130 -20.45 -15.10 -6.58
C GLU A 130 -21.45 -14.01 -7.03
N TYR A 131 -22.40 -13.65 -6.17
CA TYR A 131 -23.31 -12.52 -6.42
C TYR A 131 -22.57 -11.20 -6.63
N ARG A 132 -21.57 -10.89 -5.77
CA ARG A 132 -20.78 -9.66 -5.90
C ARG A 132 -19.93 -9.64 -7.18
N ASP A 133 -19.38 -10.79 -7.56
CA ASP A 133 -18.57 -10.91 -8.78
C ASP A 133 -19.45 -10.81 -10.04
N ALA A 134 -20.65 -11.39 -10.00
CA ALA A 134 -21.66 -11.21 -11.04
C ALA A 134 -22.12 -9.74 -11.12
N GLU A 135 -22.41 -9.08 -10.00
CA GLU A 135 -22.77 -7.64 -9.95
C GLU A 135 -21.66 -6.78 -10.57
N LYS A 136 -20.39 -7.05 -10.26
CA LYS A 136 -19.24 -6.36 -10.87
C LYS A 136 -19.15 -6.59 -12.37
N SER A 137 -19.40 -7.82 -12.83
CA SER A 137 -19.40 -8.15 -14.26
C SER A 137 -20.49 -7.39 -15.02
N VAL A 138 -21.72 -7.38 -14.47
CA VAL A 138 -22.85 -6.62 -15.02
C VAL A 138 -22.55 -5.12 -15.02
N MET A 139 -22.00 -4.57 -13.93
CA MET A 139 -21.65 -3.15 -13.85
C MET A 139 -20.56 -2.78 -14.86
N ARG A 140 -19.57 -3.64 -15.10
CA ARG A 140 -18.55 -3.40 -16.16
C ARG A 140 -19.16 -3.37 -17.55
N ALA A 141 -20.03 -4.31 -17.88
CA ALA A 141 -20.72 -4.34 -19.16
C ALA A 141 -21.66 -3.12 -19.33
N MET A 142 -22.33 -2.71 -18.26
CA MET A 142 -23.20 -1.54 -18.27
C MET A 142 -22.42 -0.23 -18.43
N LEU A 143 -21.26 -0.09 -17.78
CA LEU A 143 -20.40 1.09 -17.84
C LEU A 143 -19.52 1.15 -19.09
N GLU A 144 -19.58 0.14 -19.96
CA GLU A 144 -18.88 0.18 -21.25
C GLU A 144 -19.36 1.39 -22.07
N PRO A 145 -18.46 2.21 -22.63
CA PRO A 145 -18.84 3.47 -23.30
C PRO A 145 -19.87 3.29 -24.43
N SER A 146 -19.82 2.17 -25.14
CA SER A 146 -20.81 1.80 -26.17
C SER A 146 -22.25 1.73 -25.65
N ASN A 147 -22.43 1.31 -24.39
CA ASN A 147 -23.72 1.03 -23.77
C ASN A 147 -24.26 2.24 -22.99
N CYS A 148 -23.40 2.96 -22.26
CA CYS A 148 -23.84 3.99 -21.31
C CYS A 148 -23.82 5.43 -21.84
N LEU A 149 -22.94 5.77 -22.80
CA LEU A 149 -22.72 7.17 -23.21
C LEU A 149 -23.99 7.86 -23.71
N ARG A 150 -24.81 7.13 -24.46
CA ARG A 150 -26.12 7.60 -24.97
C ARG A 150 -27.11 7.98 -23.86
N PHE A 151 -26.90 7.49 -22.64
CA PHE A 151 -27.74 7.77 -21.49
C PHE A 151 -27.17 8.87 -20.60
N PHE A 152 -25.95 9.35 -20.81
CA PHE A 152 -25.36 10.42 -20.01
C PHE A 152 -25.75 11.81 -20.52
N SER A 153 -27.05 12.10 -20.49
CA SER A 153 -27.60 13.44 -20.73
C SER A 153 -27.54 14.29 -19.46
N SER A 154 -27.26 15.58 -19.59
CA SER A 154 -27.36 16.54 -18.49
C SER A 154 -28.76 16.48 -17.84
N GLY A 155 -28.81 16.57 -16.51
CA GLY A 155 -30.05 16.48 -15.73
C GLY A 155 -30.49 15.06 -15.37
N ARG A 156 -29.79 14.01 -15.82
CA ARG A 156 -30.16 12.63 -15.49
C ARG A 156 -29.71 12.22 -14.09
N LEU A 157 -30.58 11.52 -13.38
CA LEU A 157 -30.27 10.90 -12.10
C LEU A 157 -29.42 9.65 -12.28
N ILE A 158 -28.32 9.59 -11.55
CA ILE A 158 -27.43 8.43 -11.49
C ILE A 158 -27.08 8.10 -10.05
N ARG A 159 -26.76 6.83 -9.81
CA ARG A 159 -26.25 6.37 -8.52
C ARG A 159 -24.75 6.19 -8.63
N VAL A 160 -23.99 6.89 -7.79
CA VAL A 160 -22.53 6.84 -7.78
C VAL A 160 -22.06 5.94 -6.64
N ARG A 161 -21.27 4.92 -6.99
CA ARG A 161 -20.62 4.03 -6.04
C ARG A 161 -19.14 3.95 -6.43
N ASP A 162 -18.26 4.12 -5.46
CA ASP A 162 -16.82 3.96 -5.62
C ASP A 162 -16.34 2.85 -4.69
N GLY A 163 -15.95 1.71 -5.27
CA GLY A 163 -15.64 0.50 -4.51
C GLY A 163 -16.80 0.08 -3.59
N ASP A 164 -16.53 0.05 -2.29
CA ASP A 164 -17.52 -0.25 -1.25
C ASP A 164 -18.27 1.00 -0.75
N THR A 165 -17.81 2.20 -1.11
CA THR A 165 -18.39 3.48 -0.69
C THR A 165 -19.54 3.88 -1.61
N ASN A 166 -20.72 4.11 -1.04
CA ASN A 166 -21.91 4.51 -1.78
C ASN A 166 -22.16 6.01 -1.58
N TRP A 167 -21.92 6.81 -2.61
CA TRP A 167 -22.15 8.26 -2.60
C TRP A 167 -23.63 8.62 -2.77
N GLY A 168 -24.48 7.63 -3.05
CA GLY A 168 -25.92 7.81 -3.20
C GLY A 168 -26.30 8.27 -4.60
N TRP A 169 -27.38 9.06 -4.67
CA TRP A 169 -27.92 9.59 -5.93
C TRP A 169 -27.37 10.97 -6.22
N GLY A 170 -27.03 11.20 -7.49
CA GLY A 170 -26.58 12.48 -8.01
C GLY A 170 -27.18 12.78 -9.38
N VAL A 171 -26.95 13.99 -9.85
CA VAL A 171 -27.42 14.46 -11.16
C VAL A 171 -26.21 14.71 -12.05
N ILE A 172 -26.25 14.19 -13.28
CA ILE A 172 -25.21 14.49 -14.28
C ILE A 172 -25.31 15.96 -14.67
N VAL A 173 -24.20 16.68 -14.53
CA VAL A 173 -24.05 18.05 -15.01
C VAL A 173 -23.46 18.00 -16.42
N HIS A 174 -22.34 17.30 -16.59
CA HIS A 174 -21.60 17.24 -17.84
C HIS A 174 -20.84 15.91 -18.02
N ALA A 175 -20.52 15.53 -19.25
CA ALA A 175 -19.72 14.35 -19.59
C ALA A 175 -18.63 14.72 -20.61
N LEU A 176 -17.35 14.58 -20.24
CA LEU A 176 -16.19 14.95 -21.07
C LEU A 176 -15.34 13.73 -21.42
N PRO A 177 -14.97 13.53 -22.69
CA PRO A 177 -13.91 12.62 -23.05
C PRO A 177 -12.54 13.26 -22.75
N VAL A 178 -11.75 12.62 -21.91
CA VAL A 178 -10.35 12.95 -21.61
C VAL A 178 -9.47 11.92 -22.34
N LYS A 179 -8.37 12.37 -22.92
CA LYS A 179 -7.39 11.48 -23.55
C LYS A 179 -6.22 11.31 -22.60
N ASP A 180 -5.90 10.05 -22.28
CA ASP A 180 -4.72 9.73 -21.50
C ASP A 180 -3.45 9.91 -22.34
N ALA A 181 -2.29 10.03 -21.70
CA ALA A 181 -0.98 10.14 -22.35
C ALA A 181 -0.64 8.95 -23.29
N LYS A 182 -1.34 7.81 -23.13
CA LYS A 182 -1.23 6.61 -23.98
C LYS A 182 -2.23 6.58 -25.14
N GLY A 183 -3.05 7.63 -25.33
CA GLY A 183 -4.04 7.74 -26.39
C GLY A 183 -5.39 7.04 -26.13
N SER A 184 -5.57 6.43 -24.94
CA SER A 184 -6.86 5.87 -24.51
C SER A 184 -7.85 6.99 -24.18
N THR A 185 -9.11 6.84 -24.56
CA THR A 185 -10.19 7.79 -24.25
C THR A 185 -10.91 7.37 -22.97
N THR A 186 -10.64 8.09 -21.88
CA THR A 186 -11.37 7.99 -20.62
C THR A 186 -12.54 8.98 -20.63
N HIS A 187 -13.69 8.63 -20.06
CA HIS A 187 -14.84 9.53 -20.00
C HIS A 187 -15.04 9.96 -18.55
N VAL A 188 -14.97 11.27 -18.31
CA VAL A 188 -15.14 11.89 -16.99
C VAL A 188 -16.56 12.46 -16.92
N LEU A 189 -17.27 12.11 -15.85
CA LEU A 189 -18.62 12.59 -15.59
C LEU A 189 -18.58 13.59 -14.44
N ASP A 190 -19.07 14.80 -14.69
CA ASP A 190 -19.30 15.80 -13.66
C ASP A 190 -20.68 15.55 -13.06
N VAL A 191 -20.71 15.16 -11.79
CA VAL A 191 -21.94 14.74 -11.09
C VAL A 191 -22.14 15.58 -9.85
N LEU A 192 -23.32 16.16 -9.72
CA LEU A 192 -23.73 16.87 -8.51
C LEU A 192 -24.21 15.85 -7.48
N LEU A 193 -23.47 15.71 -6.39
CA LEU A 193 -23.74 14.79 -5.27
C LEU A 193 -23.95 15.59 -3.98
N ARG A 194 -24.78 15.04 -3.08
CA ARG A 194 -24.94 15.60 -1.73
C ARG A 194 -23.82 15.05 -0.82
N CYS A 195 -22.68 15.71 -0.84
CA CYS A 195 -21.54 15.38 0.01
C CYS A 195 -21.63 16.12 1.36
N GLY A 196 -21.15 15.50 2.45
CA GLY A 196 -21.09 16.14 3.78
C GLY A 196 -20.09 17.30 3.83
N PRO A 197 -20.20 18.23 4.80
CA PRO A 197 -19.26 19.33 4.96
C PRO A 197 -17.85 18.76 5.25
N GLY A 198 -16.93 18.90 4.29
CA GLY A 198 -15.56 18.36 4.35
C GLY A 198 -15.20 17.35 3.24
N ALA A 199 -16.18 16.85 2.47
CA ALA A 199 -15.94 15.89 1.38
C ALA A 199 -15.61 16.57 0.03
N ALA A 200 -15.08 17.80 0.05
CA ALA A 200 -14.79 18.60 -1.15
C ALA A 200 -13.54 18.13 -1.92
N GLN A 201 -12.74 17.25 -1.32
CA GLN A 201 -11.60 16.62 -1.98
C GLN A 201 -11.81 15.11 -1.90
N GLY A 202 -12.16 14.49 -3.03
CA GLY A 202 -11.97 13.05 -3.18
C GLY A 202 -10.50 12.76 -2.90
N LYS A 203 -10.24 11.82 -1.98
CA LYS A 203 -8.92 11.19 -1.89
C LYS A 203 -8.69 10.35 -3.14
#